data_AF-A0A7J3FBI4-F1
#
_entry.id   AF-A0A7J3FBI4-F1
#
_cell.length_a   1.000
_cell.length_b   1.000
_cell.length_c   1.000
_cell.angle_alpha   90.00
_cell.angle_beta   90.00
_cell.angle_gamma   90.00
#
_symmetry.space_group_name_H-M   'P 1'
#
loop_
_entity.id
_entity.type
_entity.pdbx_description
1 polymer ?
#
loop_
_entity_poly.entity_id
_entity_poly.type
_entity_poly.pdbx_seq_one_letter_code
_entity_poly.pdbx_strand_id
1 'polypeptide(L)'
;MKLFGRKKESKSSENVYEIFGGFTIVRKPGGYEITWKSPNVTTITVQSMPIISSDVQTREEDGKIYVLTAECKLRLVTDEGKTEAYISKI
;
A
#
# COMPACT_ATOMS: atom_id res chain seq x y z
N MET A 1 -16.21 29.29 -32.67
CA MET A 1 -16.42 28.78 -31.29
C MET A 1 -15.42 27.64 -31.07
N LYS A 2 -14.48 27.78 -30.12
CA LYS A 2 -13.50 26.73 -29.80
C LYS A 2 -13.88 26.08 -28.47
N LEU A 3 -14.59 24.96 -28.54
CA LEU A 3 -14.89 24.09 -27.40
C LEU A 3 -13.67 23.18 -27.17
N PHE A 4 -12.65 23.70 -26.48
CA PHE A 4 -11.57 22.86 -26.00
C PHE A 4 -12.08 22.06 -24.80
N GLY A 5 -12.37 20.79 -25.05
CA GLY A 5 -12.61 19.79 -24.02
C GLY A 5 -11.43 19.75 -23.06
N ARG A 6 -11.67 20.20 -21.83
CA ARG A 6 -10.72 20.11 -20.73
C ARG A 6 -10.57 18.61 -20.44
N LYS A 7 -9.49 17.99 -20.89
CA LYS A 7 -9.11 16.64 -20.43
C LYS A 7 -9.02 16.71 -18.91
N LYS A 8 -9.84 15.91 -18.24
CA LYS A 8 -9.77 15.71 -16.79
C LYS A 8 -8.41 15.09 -16.53
N GLU A 9 -7.45 15.86 -16.04
CA GLU A 9 -6.23 15.31 -15.47
C GLU A 9 -6.68 14.34 -14.38
N SER A 10 -6.52 13.03 -14.62
CA SER A 10 -6.56 12.04 -13.56
C SER A 10 -5.46 12.45 -12.59
N LYS A 11 -5.84 13.14 -11.51
CA LYS A 11 -4.93 13.47 -10.43
C LYS A 11 -4.54 12.15 -9.77
N SER A 12 -3.46 11.54 -10.26
CA SER A 12 -2.82 10.48 -9.51
C SER A 12 -2.34 11.09 -8.19
N SER A 13 -2.72 10.46 -7.08
CA SER A 13 -2.25 10.86 -5.76
C SER A 13 -1.29 9.82 -5.24
N GLU A 14 -0.20 10.29 -4.65
CA GLU A 14 0.82 9.44 -4.07
C GLU A 14 0.93 9.76 -2.57
N ASN A 15 0.86 8.72 -1.74
CA ASN A 15 1.14 8.81 -0.31
C ASN A 15 2.28 7.85 0.04
N VAL A 16 3.20 8.31 0.86
CA VAL A 16 4.37 7.53 1.27
C VAL A 16 4.40 7.45 2.79
N TYR A 17 4.60 6.24 3.31
CA TYR A 17 4.75 5.95 4.73
C TYR A 17 6.07 5.24 4.98
N GLU A 18 6.78 5.66 6.01
CA GLU A 18 7.91 4.93 6.55
C GLU A 18 7.40 4.11 7.73
N ILE A 19 7.52 2.78 7.61
CA ILE A 19 7.04 1.82 8.59
C ILE A 19 8.24 1.25 9.33
N PHE A 20 8.20 1.36 10.66
CA PHE A 20 9.19 0.83 11.58
C PHE A 20 8.55 -0.26 12.46
N GLY A 21 9.25 -1.38 12.65
CA GLY A 21 8.80 -2.49 13.51
C GLY A 21 8.00 -3.59 12.81
N GLY A 22 8.05 -3.66 11.46
CA GLY A 22 7.28 -4.64 10.68
C GLY A 22 5.78 -4.35 10.65
N PHE A 23 5.04 -5.19 9.92
CA PHE A 23 3.59 -5.02 9.75
C PHE A 23 2.91 -6.28 9.20
N THR A 24 1.57 -6.28 9.20
CA THR A 24 0.77 -7.41 8.72
C THR A 24 -0.11 -7.01 7.56
N ILE A 25 -0.27 -7.92 6.60
CA ILE A 25 -1.19 -7.80 5.47
C ILE A 25 -2.23 -8.92 5.59
N VAL A 26 -3.50 -8.57 5.58
CA VAL A 26 -4.62 -9.53 5.72
C VAL A 26 -5.57 -9.37 4.55
N ARG A 27 -5.91 -10.48 3.89
CA ARG A 27 -6.92 -10.47 2.82
C ARG A 27 -8.32 -10.28 3.41
N LYS A 28 -9.12 -9.38 2.82
CA LYS A 28 -10.51 -9.10 3.20
C LYS A 28 -11.45 -9.18 1.99
N PRO A 29 -12.77 -9.33 2.19
CA PRO A 29 -13.77 -9.20 1.14
C PRO A 29 -13.80 -7.75 0.62
N GLY A 30 -12.92 -7.43 -0.34
CA GLY A 30 -12.75 -6.06 -0.86
C GLY A 30 -11.30 -5.64 -1.11
N GLY A 31 -10.32 -6.47 -0.72
CA GLY A 31 -8.91 -6.20 -0.97
C GLY A 31 -8.01 -6.73 0.14
N TYR A 32 -7.03 -5.91 0.53
CA TYR A 32 -6.02 -6.22 1.53
C TYR A 32 -5.95 -5.10 2.55
N GLU A 33 -5.96 -5.46 3.82
CA GLU A 33 -5.68 -4.55 4.93
C GLU A 33 -4.20 -4.64 5.29
N ILE A 34 -3.53 -3.49 5.33
CA ILE A 34 -2.14 -3.37 5.78
C ILE A 34 -2.18 -2.65 7.12
N THR A 35 -1.68 -3.28 8.18
CA THR A 35 -1.71 -2.76 9.54
C THR A 35 -0.31 -2.74 10.14
N TRP A 36 0.10 -1.60 10.66
CA TRP A 36 1.37 -1.40 11.36
C TRP A 36 1.20 -0.55 12.61
N LYS A 37 2.23 -0.49 13.45
CA LYS A 37 2.23 0.33 14.67
C LYS A 37 3.47 1.22 14.71
N SER A 38 3.33 2.48 14.25
CA SER A 38 4.38 3.51 14.42
C SER A 38 3.84 4.91 14.07
N PRO A 39 3.75 5.88 15.01
CA PRO A 39 3.72 5.73 16.47
C PRO A 39 2.40 5.13 16.99
N ASN A 40 1.32 5.25 16.20
CA ASN A 40 0.00 4.70 16.49
C ASN A 40 -0.28 3.48 15.60
N VAL A 41 -1.26 2.67 16.00
CA VAL A 41 -1.78 1.62 15.13
C VAL A 41 -2.46 2.29 13.93
N THR A 42 -1.94 2.02 12.74
CA THR A 42 -2.49 2.53 11.48
C THR A 42 -2.88 1.35 10.62
N THR A 43 -4.07 1.43 10.04
CA THR A 43 -4.58 0.45 9.08
C THR A 43 -4.99 1.18 7.81
N ILE A 44 -4.58 0.65 6.68
CA ILE A 44 -5.06 1.08 5.37
C ILE A 44 -5.63 -0.12 4.62
N THR A 45 -6.53 0.17 3.68
CA THR A 45 -7.11 -0.84 2.81
C THR A 45 -6.76 -0.51 1.37
N VAL A 46 -6.26 -1.51 0.64
CA VAL A 46 -5.96 -1.42 -0.79
C VAL A 46 -6.71 -2.51 -1.54
N GLN A 47 -7.06 -2.26 -2.80
CA GLN A 47 -7.94 -3.16 -3.56
C GLN A 47 -7.18 -4.35 -4.15
N SER A 48 -5.89 -4.18 -4.44
CA SER A 48 -5.02 -5.19 -5.03
C SER A 48 -3.98 -5.72 -4.04
N MET A 49 -3.42 -6.90 -4.35
CA MET A 49 -2.34 -7.49 -3.55
C MET A 49 -1.14 -6.53 -3.55
N PRO A 50 -0.60 -6.15 -2.39
CA PRO A 50 0.57 -5.29 -2.34
C PRO A 50 1.77 -5.92 -3.06
N ILE A 51 2.46 -5.11 -3.85
CA ILE A 51 3.70 -5.53 -4.52
C ILE A 51 4.83 -5.40 -3.50
N ILE A 52 5.37 -6.56 -3.09
CA ILE A 52 6.43 -6.64 -2.09
C ILE A 52 7.76 -6.88 -2.81
N SER A 53 8.73 -6.00 -2.56
CA SER A 53 10.08 -6.14 -3.10
C SER A 53 10.74 -7.44 -2.61
N SER A 54 11.55 -8.07 -3.46
CA SER A 54 12.13 -9.40 -3.20
C SER A 54 13.10 -9.45 -2.02
N ASP A 55 13.65 -8.32 -1.63
CA ASP A 55 14.55 -8.15 -0.49
C ASP A 55 13.81 -7.97 0.84
N VAL A 56 12.48 -7.81 0.83
CA VAL A 56 11.64 -7.71 2.02
C VAL A 56 11.31 -9.12 2.52
N GLN A 57 11.70 -9.39 3.77
CA GLN A 57 11.42 -10.66 4.43
C GLN A 57 9.95 -10.75 4.83
N THR A 58 9.29 -11.81 4.39
CA THR A 58 7.88 -12.09 4.70
C THR A 58 7.69 -13.52 5.20
N ARG A 59 6.63 -13.74 5.98
CA ARG A 59 6.14 -15.05 6.41
C ARG A 59 4.64 -15.09 6.18
N GLU A 60 4.13 -16.16 5.57
CA GLU A 60 2.69 -16.37 5.39
C GLU A 60 2.19 -17.44 6.37
N GLU A 61 1.15 -17.12 7.12
CA GLU A 61 0.53 -18.03 8.11
C GLU A 61 -0.94 -17.64 8.31
N ASP A 62 -1.83 -18.63 8.34
CA ASP A 62 -3.28 -18.46 8.53
C ASP A 62 -3.92 -17.42 7.58
N GLY A 63 -3.46 -17.34 6.33
CA GLY A 63 -3.94 -16.39 5.33
C GLY A 63 -3.56 -14.93 5.61
N LYS A 64 -2.54 -14.72 6.45
CA LYS A 64 -1.93 -13.41 6.73
C LYS A 64 -0.48 -13.43 6.29
N ILE A 65 -0.01 -12.29 5.80
CA ILE A 65 1.39 -12.08 5.45
C ILE A 65 1.99 -11.16 6.52
N TYR A 66 2.98 -11.68 7.23
CA TYR A 66 3.77 -10.97 8.21
C TYR A 66 5.01 -10.44 7.52
N VAL A 67 5.16 -9.11 7.47
CA VAL A 67 6.37 -8.46 6.98
C VAL A 67 7.32 -8.30 8.17
N LEU A 68 8.42 -9.06 8.12
CA LEU A 68 9.38 -9.20 9.22
C LEU A 68 10.52 -8.18 9.13
N THR A 69 10.69 -7.55 7.96
CA THR A 69 11.65 -6.48 7.79
C THR A 69 11.24 -5.28 8.64
N ALA A 70 12.15 -4.84 9.52
CA ALA A 70 11.85 -3.82 10.51
C ALA A 70 11.61 -2.45 9.89
N GLU A 71 12.33 -2.09 8.84
CA GLU A 71 12.31 -0.77 8.21
C GLU A 71 11.88 -0.91 6.76
N CYS A 72 10.65 -0.46 6.48
CA CYS A 72 10.04 -0.58 5.17
C CYS A 72 9.43 0.75 4.73
N LYS A 73 9.51 1.02 3.43
CA LYS A 73 8.77 2.10 2.79
C LYS A 73 7.52 1.53 2.15
N LEU A 74 6.38 2.09 2.49
CA LEU A 74 5.09 1.80 1.87
C LEU A 74 4.69 2.99 1.00
N ARG A 75 4.57 2.75 -0.30
CA ARG A 75 4.12 3.74 -1.29
C ARG A 75 2.73 3.35 -1.78
N LEU A 76 1.77 4.24 -1.58
CA LEU A 76 0.41 4.13 -2.11
C LEU A 76 0.28 5.01 -3.34
N VAL A 77 -0.09 4.39 -4.46
CA VAL A 77 -0.39 5.09 -5.71
C VAL A 77 -1.87 4.92 -5.97
N THR A 78 -2.60 6.04 -6.05
CA THR A 78 -4.00 6.03 -6.46
C THR A 78 -4.12 6.63 -7.86
N ASP A 79 -4.60 5.84 -8.81
CA ASP A 79 -4.87 6.28 -10.17
C ASP A 79 -6.26 5.79 -10.62
N GLU A 80 -7.05 6.69 -11.22
CA GLU A 80 -8.43 6.42 -11.67
C GLU A 80 -9.33 5.69 -10.66
N GLY A 81 -9.14 5.94 -9.35
CA GLY A 81 -9.91 5.31 -8.27
C GLY A 81 -9.42 3.91 -7.86
N LYS A 82 -8.29 3.47 -8.42
CA LYS A 82 -7.58 2.26 -8.00
C LYS A 82 -6.40 2.62 -7.11
N THR A 83 -6.31 1.98 -5.94
CA THR A 83 -5.19 2.19 -5.02
C THR A 83 -4.32 0.93 -4.97
N GLU A 84 -3.06 1.11 -5.32
CA GLU A 84 -2.02 0.07 -5.29
C GLU A 84 -1.01 0.37 -4.18
N ALA A 85 -0.50 -0.68 -3.54
CA ALA A 85 0.54 -0.59 -2.53
C ALA A 85 1.84 -1.23 -3.01
N TYR A 86 2.94 -0.51 -2.83
CA TYR A 86 4.30 -0.96 -3.09
C TYR A 86 5.08 -0.94 -1.79
N ILE A 87 5.73 -2.05 -1.46
CA ILE A 87 6.49 -2.25 -0.23
C ILE A 87 7.94 -2.52 -0.61
N SER A 88 8.86 -1.70 -0.11
CA SER A 88 10.30 -1.89 -0.26
C SER A 88 11.01 -1.72 1.08
N LYS A 89 12.27 -2.15 1.16
CA LYS A 89 13.16 -1.68 2.23
C LYS A 89 13.38 -0.16 2.13
N ILE A 90 13.71 0.45 3.27
CA ILE A 90 14.28 1.81 3.34
C ILE A 90 15.77 1.73 2.99
#